data_AF-A0AA36EWV8-F1
#
_entry.id   AF-A0AA36EWV8-F1
#
_cell.length_a   1.000
_cell.length_b   1.000
_cell.length_c   1.000
_cell.angle_alpha   90.00
_cell.angle_beta   90.00
_cell.angle_gamma   90.00
#
_symmetry.space_group_name_H-M   'P 1'
#
loop_
_entity.id
_entity.type
_entity.pdbx_description
1 polymer ?
#
loop_
_entity_poly.entity_id
_entity_poly.type
_entity_poly.pdbx_seq_one_letter_code
_entity_poly.pdbx_strand_id
1 'polypeptide(L)'
;MPAKDEEDVDPATGLMVKEKAAIVESWKYVLPNQKVESIAFFEKLFTTHPQYIDYFPKFKGKQLAEMKEMGSFVLHAKSVFTALTAIVNNLDNADYLVKLLLKTGKDHKMRGVPKQAFRNLALVFMDFMEERLGSNFTPLAKSSWEKALAVVVDVCHKVLHTTNFTMLSLPSTPYHIPSAWWTRTLTTNRYN
;
A
#
# COMPACT_ATOMS: atom_id res chain seq x y z
N MET A 1 -8.12 -26.30 23.27
CA MET A 1 -8.85 -25.87 22.07
C MET A 1 -8.48 -24.43 21.84
N PRO A 2 -7.95 -24.04 20.67
CA PRO A 2 -7.72 -22.63 20.36
C PRO A 2 -9.07 -21.88 20.43
N ALA A 3 -9.03 -20.62 20.89
CA ALA A 3 -10.23 -19.80 20.99
C ALA A 3 -10.83 -19.59 19.59
N LYS A 4 -12.17 -19.51 19.51
CA LYS A 4 -12.97 -19.38 18.28
C LYS A 4 -12.54 -18.19 17.39
N ASP A 5 -11.81 -17.25 17.96
CA ASP A 5 -11.32 -16.01 17.33
C ASP A 5 -10.01 -16.22 16.52
N GLU A 6 -9.37 -17.39 16.63
CA GLU A 6 -8.13 -17.72 15.89
C GLU A 6 -8.38 -18.27 14.47
N GLU A 7 -9.60 -18.71 14.15
CA GLU A 7 -9.94 -19.36 12.87
C GLU A 7 -10.86 -18.53 11.96
N ASP A 8 -11.40 -17.40 12.41
CA ASP A 8 -12.29 -16.57 11.60
C ASP A 8 -11.48 -15.69 10.63
N VAL A 9 -11.07 -16.31 9.53
CA VAL A 9 -10.42 -15.68 8.39
C VAL A 9 -11.48 -15.02 7.53
N ASP A 10 -11.43 -13.69 7.38
CA ASP A 10 -12.29 -12.97 6.46
C ASP A 10 -12.08 -13.52 5.03
N PRO A 11 -13.10 -14.10 4.39
CA PRO A 11 -12.92 -14.78 3.11
C PRO A 11 -12.58 -13.81 1.96
N ALA A 12 -12.88 -12.52 2.12
CA ALA A 12 -12.70 -11.52 1.08
C ALA A 12 -11.35 -10.81 1.16
N THR A 13 -10.88 -10.54 2.37
CA THR A 13 -9.55 -9.92 2.60
C THR A 13 -8.47 -10.95 2.92
N GLY A 14 -8.87 -12.16 3.31
CA GLY A 14 -8.00 -13.18 3.87
C GLY A 14 -7.54 -12.88 5.29
N LEU A 15 -7.86 -11.71 5.88
CA LEU A 15 -7.32 -11.27 7.16
C LEU A 15 -8.12 -11.80 8.36
N MET A 16 -7.42 -12.24 9.41
CA MET A 16 -8.01 -12.55 10.71
C MET A 16 -8.31 -11.28 11.51
N VAL A 17 -9.21 -11.36 12.50
CA VAL A 17 -9.53 -10.25 13.42
C VAL A 17 -8.26 -9.65 14.06
N LYS A 18 -7.35 -10.49 14.55
CA LYS A 18 -6.07 -10.04 15.14
C LYS A 18 -5.15 -9.32 14.15
N GLU A 19 -5.17 -9.73 12.88
CA GLU A 19 -4.36 -9.10 11.83
C GLU A 19 -4.91 -7.71 11.49
N LYS A 20 -6.25 -7.59 11.36
CA LYS A 20 -6.92 -6.31 11.17
C LYS A 20 -6.63 -5.35 12.34
N ALA A 21 -6.73 -5.84 13.58
CA ALA A 21 -6.43 -5.05 14.76
C ALA A 21 -4.96 -4.56 14.77
N ALA A 22 -4.01 -5.42 14.39
CA ALA A 22 -2.59 -5.05 14.29
C ALA A 22 -2.33 -3.97 13.22
N ILE A 23 -3.02 -4.04 12.08
CA ILE A 23 -2.96 -2.99 11.04
C ILE A 23 -3.49 -1.67 11.60
N VAL A 24 -4.67 -1.68 12.22
CA VAL A 24 -5.29 -0.48 12.79
C VAL A 24 -4.39 0.14 13.86
N GLU A 25 -3.83 -0.67 14.75
CA GLU A 25 -2.98 -0.18 15.84
C GLU A 25 -1.67 0.43 15.31
N SER A 26 -0.99 -0.26 14.40
CA SER A 26 0.25 0.26 13.80
C SER A 26 0.02 1.53 12.96
N TRP A 27 -1.12 1.66 12.28
CA TRP A 27 -1.45 2.85 11.50
C TRP A 27 -1.57 4.13 12.35
N LYS A 28 -1.96 4.01 13.63
CA LYS A 28 -2.09 5.15 14.56
C LYS A 28 -0.78 5.92 14.78
N TYR A 29 0.38 5.29 14.56
CA TYR A 29 1.67 5.94 14.74
C TYR A 29 1.98 6.99 13.65
N VAL A 30 1.46 6.80 12.44
CA VAL A 30 1.74 7.69 11.30
C VAL A 30 0.58 8.63 10.97
N LEU A 31 -0.61 8.38 11.53
CA LEU A 31 -1.80 9.20 11.33
C LEU A 31 -1.71 10.65 11.86
N PRO A 32 -1.20 10.94 13.07
CA PRO A 32 -1.26 12.29 13.64
C PRO A 32 -0.57 13.36 12.80
N ASN A 33 0.47 12.97 12.04
CA ASN A 33 1.30 13.89 11.26
C ASN A 33 1.19 13.65 9.75
N GLN A 34 -0.01 13.36 9.23
CA GLN A 34 -0.19 12.94 7.81
C GLN A 34 0.54 13.81 6.79
N LYS A 35 0.61 15.15 6.98
CA LYS A 35 1.35 16.02 6.06
C LYS A 35 2.84 15.64 6.02
N VAL A 36 3.48 15.53 7.18
CA VAL A 36 4.90 15.20 7.30
C VAL A 36 5.15 13.78 6.81
N GLU A 37 4.33 12.83 7.26
CA GLU A 37 4.51 11.41 6.93
C GLU A 37 4.26 11.11 5.46
N SER A 38 3.25 11.73 4.85
CA SER A 38 3.02 11.54 3.41
C SER A 38 4.12 12.11 2.54
N ILE A 39 4.68 13.27 2.91
CA ILE A 39 5.83 13.84 2.19
C ILE A 39 7.05 12.93 2.35
N ALA A 40 7.35 12.48 3.57
CA ALA A 40 8.48 11.59 3.84
C ALA A 40 8.37 10.25 3.10
N PHE A 41 7.16 9.69 3.03
CA PHE A 41 6.89 8.48 2.27
C PHE A 41 7.16 8.66 0.77
N PHE A 42 6.68 9.74 0.16
CA PHE A 42 6.97 10.02 -1.25
C PHE A 42 8.43 10.38 -1.50
N GLU A 43 9.09 11.03 -0.56
CA GLU A 43 10.53 11.29 -0.60
C GLU A 43 11.31 9.98 -0.64
N LYS A 44 10.94 9.00 0.19
CA LYS A 44 11.50 7.65 0.13
C LYS A 44 11.22 6.98 -1.21
N LEU A 45 9.98 7.05 -1.71
CA LEU A 45 9.58 6.47 -2.99
C LEU A 45 10.40 7.03 -4.16
N PHE A 46 10.53 8.35 -4.26
CA PHE A 46 11.23 8.99 -5.36
C PHE A 46 12.74 8.95 -5.24
N THR A 47 13.27 8.83 -4.03
CA THR A 47 14.71 8.52 -3.84
C THR A 47 15.02 7.09 -4.28
N THR A 48 14.13 6.14 -3.97
CA THR A 48 14.32 4.71 -4.32
C THR A 48 14.01 4.43 -5.79
N HIS A 49 13.03 5.14 -6.36
CA HIS A 49 12.52 4.96 -7.72
C HIS A 49 12.28 6.32 -8.40
N PRO A 50 13.35 7.06 -8.75
CA PRO A 50 13.25 8.41 -9.31
C PRO A 50 12.46 8.46 -10.63
N GLN A 51 12.45 7.37 -11.40
CA GLN A 51 11.67 7.25 -12.63
C GLN A 51 10.17 7.40 -12.41
N TYR A 52 9.66 7.28 -11.17
CA TYR A 52 8.25 7.47 -10.90
C TYR A 52 7.79 8.93 -10.87
N ILE A 53 8.72 9.88 -10.75
CA ILE A 53 8.42 11.32 -10.88
C ILE A 53 7.81 11.62 -12.25
N ASP A 54 8.22 10.91 -13.31
CA ASP A 54 7.75 11.13 -14.69
C ASP A 54 6.25 10.87 -14.89
N TYR A 55 5.61 10.11 -14.01
CA TYR A 55 4.15 9.91 -14.04
C TYR A 55 3.36 11.09 -13.45
N PHE A 56 4.06 12.11 -12.94
CA PHE A 56 3.48 13.32 -12.41
C PHE A 56 3.89 14.51 -13.29
N PRO A 57 3.09 14.87 -14.32
CA PRO A 57 3.47 15.93 -15.27
C PRO A 57 3.84 17.26 -14.63
N LYS A 58 3.22 17.61 -13.49
CA LYS A 58 3.52 18.85 -12.74
C LYS A 58 4.88 18.86 -12.05
N PHE A 59 5.47 17.68 -11.83
CA PHE A 59 6.71 17.49 -11.09
C PHE A 59 7.86 16.99 -11.95
N LYS A 60 7.60 16.70 -13.23
CA LYS A 60 8.60 16.20 -14.17
C LYS A 60 9.77 17.19 -14.29
N GLY A 61 11.00 16.66 -14.16
CA GLY A 61 12.23 17.44 -14.21
C GLY A 61 12.51 18.31 -12.99
N LYS A 62 11.65 18.28 -11.96
CA LYS A 62 11.87 19.01 -10.70
C LYS A 62 12.68 18.17 -9.73
N GLN A 63 13.47 18.85 -8.91
CA GLN A 63 14.14 18.20 -7.78
C GLN A 63 13.14 17.99 -6.64
N LEU A 64 13.34 16.94 -5.85
CA LEU A 64 12.45 16.61 -4.75
C LEU A 64 12.32 17.74 -3.71
N ALA A 65 13.43 18.46 -3.45
CA ALA A 65 13.43 19.64 -2.58
C ALA A 65 12.49 20.74 -3.09
N GLU A 66 12.44 20.97 -4.42
CA GLU A 66 11.50 21.92 -5.02
C GLU A 66 10.06 21.42 -4.91
N MET A 67 9.83 20.12 -5.17
CA MET A 67 8.50 19.52 -5.11
C MET A 67 7.86 19.63 -3.72
N LYS A 68 8.65 19.49 -2.65
CA LYS A 68 8.18 19.58 -1.25
C LYS A 68 7.56 20.93 -0.89
N GLU A 69 8.01 21.99 -1.54
CA GLU A 69 7.46 23.34 -1.38
C GLU A 69 6.20 23.58 -2.23
N MET A 70 5.93 22.71 -3.21
CA MET A 70 4.75 22.84 -4.05
C MET A 70 3.50 22.32 -3.32
N GLY A 71 2.54 23.21 -3.06
CA GLY A 71 1.25 22.82 -2.45
C GLY A 71 0.51 21.69 -3.20
N SER A 72 0.67 21.62 -4.53
CA SER A 72 0.09 20.54 -5.34
C SER A 72 0.72 19.16 -5.06
N PHE A 73 2.01 19.09 -4.74
CA PHE A 73 2.66 17.84 -4.34
C PHE A 73 2.21 17.43 -2.94
N VAL A 74 2.16 18.37 -1.99
CA VAL A 74 1.66 18.10 -0.64
C VAL A 74 0.23 17.56 -0.67
N LEU A 75 -0.65 18.13 -1.50
CA LEU A 75 -2.01 17.62 -1.67
C LEU A 75 -2.03 16.20 -2.25
N HIS A 76 -1.18 15.92 -3.24
CA HIS A 76 -1.09 14.57 -3.80
C HIS A 76 -0.57 13.56 -2.76
N ALA A 77 0.50 13.90 -2.05
CA ALA A 77 1.07 13.05 -1.01
C ALA A 77 0.02 12.69 0.05
N LYS A 78 -0.72 13.71 0.54
CA LYS A 78 -1.83 13.50 1.48
C LYS A 78 -2.94 12.61 0.92
N SER A 79 -3.24 12.70 -0.38
CA SER A 79 -4.31 11.89 -1.00
C SER A 79 -4.03 10.39 -0.93
N VAL A 80 -2.76 9.96 -0.98
CA VAL A 80 -2.39 8.56 -0.80
C VAL A 80 -2.60 8.11 0.64
N PHE A 81 -2.21 8.93 1.62
CA PHE A 81 -2.48 8.63 3.03
C PHE A 81 -3.98 8.63 3.34
N THR A 82 -4.78 9.47 2.69
CA THR A 82 -6.24 9.40 2.76
C THR A 82 -6.77 8.09 2.21
N ALA A 83 -6.25 7.62 1.06
CA ALA A 83 -6.64 6.33 0.48
C ALA A 83 -6.24 5.15 1.38
N LEU A 84 -5.02 5.15 1.92
CA LEU A 84 -4.56 4.14 2.89
C LEU A 84 -5.40 4.14 4.16
N THR A 85 -5.73 5.33 4.69
CA THR A 85 -6.62 5.46 5.85
C THR A 85 -8.02 4.93 5.53
N ALA A 86 -8.55 5.19 4.34
CA ALA A 86 -9.83 4.63 3.92
C ALA A 86 -9.77 3.09 3.84
N ILE A 87 -8.64 2.51 3.42
CA ILE A 87 -8.43 1.05 3.46
C ILE A 87 -8.44 0.54 4.90
N VAL A 88 -7.63 1.15 5.78
CA VAL A 88 -7.54 0.74 7.20
C VAL A 88 -8.89 0.85 7.92
N ASN A 89 -9.65 1.92 7.68
CA ASN A 89 -10.95 2.14 8.32
C ASN A 89 -12.06 1.22 7.79
N ASN A 90 -11.84 0.51 6.68
CA ASN A 90 -12.84 -0.33 6.04
C ASN A 90 -12.37 -1.78 5.88
N LEU A 91 -11.44 -2.27 6.71
CA LEU A 91 -10.95 -3.65 6.69
C LEU A 91 -12.06 -4.70 6.86
N ASP A 92 -13.20 -4.33 7.46
CA ASP A 92 -14.39 -5.19 7.60
C ASP A 92 -15.43 -5.01 6.49
N ASN A 93 -15.19 -4.11 5.53
CA ASN A 93 -16.08 -3.84 4.42
C ASN A 93 -15.41 -4.14 3.08
N ALA A 94 -15.30 -5.44 2.78
CA ALA A 94 -14.62 -5.91 1.58
C ALA A 94 -15.20 -5.36 0.28
N ASP A 95 -16.52 -5.24 0.16
CA ASP A 95 -17.17 -4.68 -1.03
C ASP A 95 -16.75 -3.23 -1.30
N TYR A 96 -16.66 -2.42 -0.24
CA TYR A 96 -16.16 -1.06 -0.34
C TYR A 96 -14.69 -1.03 -0.74
N LEU A 97 -13.84 -1.85 -0.10
CA LEU A 97 -12.42 -1.93 -0.42
C LEU A 97 -12.17 -2.32 -1.87
N VAL A 98 -12.88 -3.32 -2.38
CA VAL A 98 -12.76 -3.73 -3.78
C VAL A 98 -13.11 -2.56 -4.70
N LYS A 99 -14.25 -1.91 -4.50
CA LYS A 99 -14.65 -0.76 -5.34
C LYS A 99 -13.61 0.36 -5.30
N LEU A 100 -13.06 0.67 -4.13
CA LEU A 100 -12.01 1.67 -3.94
C LEU A 100 -10.71 1.29 -4.67
N LEU A 101 -10.25 0.05 -4.53
CA LEU A 101 -9.03 -0.45 -5.15
C LEU A 101 -9.18 -0.59 -6.67
N LEU A 102 -10.35 -1.02 -7.14
CA LEU A 102 -10.67 -1.06 -8.56
C LEU A 102 -10.61 0.34 -9.16
N LYS A 103 -11.23 1.34 -8.51
CA LYS A 103 -11.14 2.73 -8.95
C LYS A 103 -9.69 3.23 -8.98
N THR A 104 -8.93 2.95 -7.93
CA THR A 104 -7.50 3.30 -7.83
C THR A 104 -6.71 2.70 -8.98
N GLY A 105 -6.89 1.41 -9.28
CA GLY A 105 -6.25 0.75 -10.42
C GLY A 105 -6.60 1.38 -11.76
N LYS A 106 -7.87 1.77 -11.99
CA LYS A 106 -8.32 2.43 -13.24
C LYS A 106 -7.65 3.79 -13.41
N ASP A 107 -7.64 4.58 -12.34
CA ASP A 107 -7.04 5.91 -12.33
C ASP A 107 -5.55 5.84 -12.68
N HIS A 108 -4.82 4.85 -12.14
CA HIS A 108 -3.40 4.66 -12.43
C HIS A 108 -3.15 4.09 -13.84
N LYS A 109 -4.04 3.21 -14.34
CA LYS A 109 -4.00 2.72 -15.73
C LYS A 109 -4.04 3.87 -16.73
N MET A 110 -4.99 4.80 -16.53
CA MET A 110 -5.17 5.97 -17.39
C MET A 110 -3.95 6.89 -17.44
N ARG A 111 -3.13 6.88 -16.38
CA ARG A 111 -1.87 7.65 -16.28
C ARG A 111 -0.66 6.89 -16.81
N GLY A 112 -0.83 5.67 -17.32
CA GLY A 112 0.25 4.83 -17.83
C GLY A 112 1.13 4.22 -16.74
N VAL A 113 0.73 4.26 -15.47
CA VAL A 113 1.54 3.74 -14.36
C VAL A 113 1.66 2.21 -14.47
N PRO A 114 2.88 1.66 -14.49
CA PRO A 114 3.09 0.23 -14.69
C PRO A 114 2.72 -0.55 -13.42
N LYS A 115 2.34 -1.81 -13.59
CA LYS A 115 2.05 -2.76 -12.49
C LYS A 115 3.17 -2.81 -11.45
N GLN A 116 4.41 -2.83 -11.91
CA GLN A 116 5.59 -2.86 -11.05
C GLN A 116 5.64 -1.69 -10.07
N ALA A 117 5.06 -0.53 -10.42
CA ALA A 117 5.01 0.63 -9.52
C ALA A 117 4.20 0.36 -8.26
N PHE A 118 3.09 -0.38 -8.34
CA PHE A 118 2.31 -0.77 -7.15
C PHE A 118 3.10 -1.68 -6.23
N ARG A 119 3.84 -2.64 -6.79
CA ARG A 119 4.68 -3.54 -6.01
C ARG A 119 5.83 -2.78 -5.34
N ASN A 120 6.49 -1.91 -6.08
CA ASN A 120 7.57 -1.08 -5.55
C ASN A 120 7.07 -0.12 -4.46
N LEU A 121 5.88 0.47 -4.64
CA LEU A 121 5.21 1.28 -3.63
C LEU A 121 4.97 0.48 -2.34
N ALA A 122 4.47 -0.76 -2.45
CA ALA A 122 4.21 -1.62 -1.30
C ALA A 122 5.49 -1.95 -0.52
N LEU A 123 6.60 -2.25 -1.21
CA LEU A 123 7.90 -2.48 -0.59
C LEU A 123 8.43 -1.24 0.13
N VAL A 124 8.41 -0.08 -0.55
CA VAL A 124 8.82 1.19 0.05
C VAL A 124 7.95 1.54 1.26
N PHE A 125 6.66 1.19 1.24
CA PHE A 125 5.75 1.42 2.36
C PHE A 125 6.12 0.55 3.56
N MET A 126 6.45 -0.71 3.35
CA MET A 126 6.91 -1.60 4.43
C MET A 126 8.20 -1.07 5.08
N ASP A 127 9.18 -0.67 4.26
CA ASP A 127 10.43 -0.07 4.76
C ASP A 127 10.15 1.24 5.51
N PHE A 128 9.23 2.08 5.01
CA PHE A 128 8.82 3.31 5.66
C PHE A 128 8.17 3.06 7.03
N MET A 129 7.28 2.07 7.13
CA MET A 129 6.65 1.70 8.40
C MET A 129 7.67 1.16 9.40
N GLU A 130 8.63 0.35 8.94
CA GLU A 130 9.72 -0.17 9.77
C GLU A 130 10.60 0.95 10.33
N GLU A 131 10.96 1.94 9.53
CA GLU A 131 11.71 3.13 9.96
C GLU A 131 10.93 4.00 10.96
N ARG A 132 9.61 4.11 10.79
CA ARG A 132 8.76 4.98 11.63
C ARG A 132 8.39 4.38 12.96
N LEU A 133 8.09 3.10 12.98
CA LEU A 133 7.57 2.43 14.17
C LEU A 133 8.68 1.73 14.96
N GLY A 134 9.80 1.36 14.31
CA GLY A 134 10.88 0.62 14.94
C GLY A 134 10.38 -0.65 15.63
N SER A 135 10.68 -0.80 16.92
CA SER A 135 10.21 -1.94 17.72
C SER A 135 8.69 -2.02 17.88
N ASN A 136 7.95 -0.93 17.63
CA ASN A 136 6.49 -0.94 17.63
C ASN A 136 5.90 -1.59 16.37
N PHE A 137 6.70 -1.81 15.31
CA PHE A 137 6.24 -2.57 14.15
C PHE A 137 6.35 -4.06 14.42
N THR A 138 5.44 -4.56 15.23
CA THR A 138 5.46 -5.95 15.71
C THR A 138 5.47 -6.95 14.54
N PRO A 139 5.98 -8.18 14.74
CA PRO A 139 5.95 -9.21 13.70
C PRO A 139 4.53 -9.48 13.16
N LEU A 140 3.52 -9.42 14.03
CA LEU A 140 2.11 -9.54 13.62
C LEU A 140 1.67 -8.38 12.73
N ALA A 141 2.02 -7.14 13.10
CA ALA A 141 1.69 -5.98 12.25
C ALA A 141 2.39 -6.07 10.90
N LYS A 142 3.68 -6.46 10.87
CA LYS A 142 4.45 -6.63 9.63
C LYS A 142 3.80 -7.64 8.68
N SER A 143 3.53 -8.86 9.15
CA SER A 143 2.89 -9.88 8.33
C SER A 143 1.46 -9.52 7.90
N SER A 144 0.72 -8.80 8.75
CA SER A 144 -0.64 -8.33 8.43
C SER A 144 -0.63 -7.28 7.32
N TRP A 145 0.30 -6.32 7.37
CA TRP A 145 0.45 -5.30 6.32
C TRP A 145 0.94 -5.91 5.01
N GLU A 146 1.89 -6.85 5.04
CA GLU A 146 2.33 -7.61 3.87
C GLU A 146 1.15 -8.27 3.16
N LYS A 147 0.30 -8.95 3.94
CA LYS A 147 -0.91 -9.59 3.43
C LYS A 147 -1.90 -8.60 2.83
N ALA A 148 -2.20 -7.50 3.53
CA ALA A 148 -3.10 -6.47 3.03
C ALA A 148 -2.58 -5.82 1.74
N LEU A 149 -1.29 -5.50 1.68
CA LEU A 149 -0.66 -4.88 0.50
C LEU A 149 -0.61 -5.83 -0.70
N ALA A 150 -0.43 -7.14 -0.47
CA ALA A 150 -0.52 -8.12 -1.55
C ALA A 150 -1.91 -8.08 -2.22
N VAL A 151 -2.99 -8.02 -1.43
CA VAL A 151 -4.36 -7.87 -1.93
C VAL A 151 -4.53 -6.55 -2.69
N VAL A 152 -4.02 -5.44 -2.16
CA VAL A 152 -4.05 -4.13 -2.84
C VAL A 152 -3.40 -4.20 -4.22
N VAL A 153 -2.19 -4.76 -4.29
CA VAL A 153 -1.42 -4.91 -5.53
C VAL A 153 -2.20 -5.78 -6.52
N ASP A 154 -2.71 -6.93 -6.09
CA ASP A 154 -3.45 -7.86 -6.95
C ASP A 154 -4.73 -7.26 -7.52
N VAL A 155 -5.55 -6.60 -6.68
CA VAL A 155 -6.80 -5.98 -7.14
C VAL A 155 -6.51 -4.85 -8.13
N CYS A 156 -5.51 -4.02 -7.85
CA CYS A 156 -5.08 -2.96 -8.77
C CYS A 156 -4.52 -3.54 -10.07
N HIS A 157 -3.81 -4.68 -10.01
CA HIS A 157 -3.28 -5.38 -11.19
C HIS A 157 -4.38 -5.99 -12.05
N LYS A 158 -5.41 -6.62 -11.46
CA LYS A 158 -6.55 -7.21 -12.22
C LYS A 158 -7.24 -6.19 -13.11
N VAL A 159 -7.41 -4.95 -12.64
CA VAL A 159 -7.92 -3.83 -13.44
C VAL A 159 -7.02 -3.49 -14.63
N LEU A 160 -5.71 -3.57 -14.44
CA LEU A 160 -4.74 -3.29 -15.49
C LEU A 160 -4.81 -4.33 -16.63
N HIS A 161 -5.33 -5.53 -16.38
CA HIS A 161 -5.52 -6.60 -17.37
C HIS A 161 -6.90 -6.64 -18.04
N THR A 162 -7.91 -5.98 -17.47
CA THR A 162 -9.30 -6.14 -17.94
C THR A 162 -9.67 -5.02 -18.93
N THR A 163 -10.23 -5.39 -20.09
CA THR A 163 -10.80 -4.47 -21.10
C THR A 163 -12.29 -4.21 -20.90
N ASN A 164 -13.02 -5.09 -20.19
CA ASN A 164 -14.45 -4.95 -19.86
C ASN A 164 -14.71 -4.99 -18.33
N PHE A 165 -15.12 -3.86 -17.77
CA PHE A 165 -15.22 -3.63 -16.32
C PHE A 165 -16.43 -4.26 -15.62
N THR A 166 -17.32 -4.96 -16.34
CA THR A 166 -18.60 -5.46 -15.83
C THR A 166 -18.53 -6.81 -15.10
N MET A 167 -17.37 -7.48 -15.04
CA MET A 167 -17.22 -8.83 -14.46
C MET A 167 -16.07 -8.95 -13.44
N LEU A 168 -15.96 -7.99 -12.52
CA LEU A 168 -14.98 -8.07 -11.44
C LEU A 168 -15.70 -8.50 -10.14
N SER A 169 -15.91 -9.80 -9.99
CA SER A 169 -16.23 -10.40 -8.70
C SER A 169 -14.93 -10.72 -7.95
N LEU A 170 -14.98 -10.67 -6.61
CA LEU A 170 -13.92 -11.20 -5.78
C LEU A 170 -13.68 -12.69 -6.10
N PRO A 171 -12.43 -13.18 -6.03
CA PRO A 171 -12.17 -14.61 -6.09
C PRO A 171 -12.86 -15.31 -4.91
N SER A 172 -13.54 -16.42 -5.18
CA SER A 172 -14.31 -17.22 -4.21
C SER A 172 -13.46 -18.14 -3.34
N THR A 173 -12.13 -18.10 -3.47
CA THR A 173 -11.19 -18.96 -2.76
C THR A 173 -10.25 -18.13 -1.88
N PRO A 174 -9.93 -18.57 -0.65
CA PRO A 174 -8.89 -17.94 0.18
C PRO A 174 -7.61 -17.84 -0.64
N TYR A 175 -7.18 -16.61 -0.90
CA TYR A 175 -6.03 -16.37 -1.77
C TYR A 175 -4.76 -16.87 -1.07
N HIS A 176 -4.05 -17.80 -1.72
CA HIS A 176 -2.79 -18.31 -1.21
C HIS A 176 -1.69 -17.29 -1.51
N ILE A 177 -1.18 -16.63 -0.48
CA ILE A 177 -0.09 -15.65 -0.55
C ILE A 177 1.22 -16.44 -0.70
N PRO A 178 1.90 -16.43 -1.86
CA PRO A 178 3.15 -17.16 -1.98
C PRO A 178 4.22 -16.50 -1.11
N SER A 179 4.85 -17.25 -0.21
CA SER A 179 5.98 -16.79 0.63
C SER A 179 7.15 -16.20 -0.17
N ALA A 180 7.20 -16.46 -1.48
CA ALA A 180 8.12 -15.88 -2.46
C ALA A 180 7.95 -14.35 -2.67
N TRP A 181 6.85 -13.73 -2.21
CA TRP A 181 6.55 -12.31 -2.48
C TRP A 181 7.50 -11.34 -1.77
N TRP A 182 7.93 -11.70 -0.55
CA TRP A 182 8.74 -10.86 0.35
C TRP A 182 10.18 -11.35 0.49
N THR A 183 10.53 -12.52 -0.05
CA THR A 183 11.86 -13.15 0.09
C THR A 183 12.91 -12.65 -0.91
N ARG A 184 12.90 -11.34 -1.24
CA ARG A 184 14.06 -10.72 -1.90
C ARG A 184 14.84 -9.94 -0.87
N THR A 185 16.00 -10.51 -0.51
CA THR A 185 17.07 -9.84 0.25
C THR A 185 17.23 -8.39 -0.22
N LEU A 186 17.00 -7.45 0.69
CA LEU A 186 17.65 -6.15 0.64
C LEU A 186 19.16 -6.42 0.72
N THR A 187 19.80 -6.74 -0.40
CA THR A 187 21.24 -6.52 -0.53
C THR A 187 21.42 -5.00 -0.50
N THR A 188 21.48 -4.47 0.71
CA THR A 188 22.03 -3.15 0.97
C THR A 188 23.46 -3.20 0.44
N ASN A 189 23.67 -2.58 -0.71
CA ASN A 189 24.99 -2.19 -1.14
C ASN A 189 25.41 -1.08 -0.17
N ARG A 190 26.05 -1.46 0.94
CA ARG A 190 26.76 -0.51 1.79
C ARG A 190 27.97 -0.06 0.98
N TYR A 191 27.90 1.16 0.46
CA TYR A 191 29.11 1.86 0.05
C TYR A 191 29.95 2.16 1.31
N ASN A 192 31.26 1.98 1.14
CA ASN A 192 32.36 2.13 2.10
C ASN A 192 32.20 3.23 3.15
#